data_AF-A0A537UR97-F1
#
_entry.id   AF-A0A537UR97-F1
#
_cell.length_a   1.000
_cell.length_b   1.000
_cell.length_c   1.000
_cell.angle_alpha   90.00
_cell.angle_beta   90.00
_cell.angle_gamma   90.00
#
_symmetry.space_group_name_H-M   'P 1'
#
loop_
_entity.id
_entity.type
_entity.pdbx_description
1 polymer ?
#
loop_
_entity_poly.entity_id
_entity_poly.type
_entity_poly.pdbx_seq_one_letter_code
_entity_poly.pdbx_strand_id
1 'polypeptide(L)'
;MSASLKLALLAVLLVAAWTHEVRADKKTVCTITVNSSDEKEIFRRSLPEDDFRFVELVERGRPDWLASACRKDVHCDVLLISGHFGDGTEFYSDRLDARESLPVDEMERASCSDSCPGLFSQLKEVYLFGCNTLQAQPLRSASAEIARSLIRSGHSPADAERLSRQLNERHGESNRDRMRQIFKDVPVIYGFSSKAPLGRTAAPMLDRYFQSGASGEIGSGRASPRLLSLFAPSSMTAATGSSDSDSHAGFRQDVCHFSDDRLSAAQKLGFVHQLLNREMAEVRMFLDH
;
A
#
# COMPACT_ATOMS: atom_id res chain seq x y z
N MET A 1 40.35 -39.30 -35.98
CA MET A 1 40.35 -38.16 -35.04
C MET A 1 40.94 -38.61 -33.71
N SER A 2 42.05 -38.00 -33.30
CA SER A 2 42.77 -38.31 -32.05
C SER A 2 41.89 -38.09 -30.82
N ALA A 3 42.06 -38.92 -29.79
CA ALA A 3 41.32 -38.84 -28.52
C ALA A 3 41.44 -37.45 -27.87
N SER A 4 42.57 -36.76 -28.05
CA SER A 4 42.81 -35.40 -27.55
C SER A 4 41.89 -34.36 -28.19
N LEU A 5 41.51 -34.56 -29.46
CA LEU A 5 40.59 -33.66 -30.17
C LEU A 5 39.14 -33.86 -29.70
N LYS A 6 38.77 -35.09 -29.31
CA LYS A 6 37.44 -35.39 -28.75
C LYS A 6 37.27 -34.83 -27.34
N LEU A 7 38.31 -34.88 -26.50
CA LEU A 7 38.28 -34.25 -25.17
C LEU A 7 38.24 -32.72 -25.26
N ALA A 8 38.98 -32.11 -26.18
CA ALA A 8 38.93 -30.66 -26.39
C ALA A 8 37.55 -30.19 -26.88
N LEU A 9 36.91 -30.95 -27.79
CA LEU A 9 35.54 -30.64 -28.22
C LEU A 9 34.50 -30.81 -27.10
N LEU A 10 34.65 -31.82 -26.25
CA LEU A 10 33.74 -32.01 -25.11
C LEU A 10 33.87 -30.86 -24.09
N ALA A 11 35.09 -30.39 -23.83
CA ALA A 11 35.32 -29.27 -22.91
C ALA A 11 34.72 -27.96 -23.45
N VAL A 12 34.81 -27.69 -24.75
CA VAL A 12 34.20 -26.50 -25.38
C VAL A 12 32.66 -26.57 -25.37
N LEU A 13 32.08 -27.76 -25.60
CA LEU A 13 30.63 -27.97 -25.51
C LEU A 13 30.10 -27.86 -24.07
N LEU A 14 30.89 -28.24 -23.06
CA LEU A 14 30.55 -28.08 -21.64
C LEU A 14 30.63 -26.62 -21.18
N VAL A 15 31.54 -25.81 -21.72
CA VAL A 15 31.60 -24.37 -21.38
C VAL A 15 30.49 -23.57 -22.09
N ALA A 16 30.10 -23.96 -23.30
CA ALA A 16 29.02 -23.30 -24.05
C ALA A 16 27.60 -23.63 -23.52
N ALA A 17 27.42 -24.76 -22.82
CA ALA A 17 26.11 -25.15 -22.26
C ALA A 17 25.82 -24.50 -20.88
N TRP A 18 26.77 -23.73 -20.33
CA TRP A 18 26.67 -23.14 -18.98
C TRP A 18 26.63 -21.61 -19.00
N THR A 19 26.46 -20.99 -20.17
CA THR A 19 26.02 -19.60 -20.27
C THR A 19 24.49 -19.56 -20.37
N HIS A 20 23.80 -20.17 -19.42
CA HIS A 20 22.49 -19.63 -19.07
C HIS A 20 22.80 -18.29 -18.43
N GLU A 21 22.58 -17.20 -19.16
CA GLU A 21 22.40 -15.89 -18.54
C GLU A 21 21.33 -16.09 -17.46
N VAL A 22 21.76 -16.13 -16.20
CA VAL A 22 20.88 -15.96 -15.05
C VAL A 22 20.48 -14.49 -15.09
N ARG A 23 19.61 -14.15 -16.05
CA ARG A 23 18.96 -12.86 -16.09
C ARG A 23 17.93 -12.89 -14.98
N ALA A 24 18.10 -12.02 -13.99
CA ALA A 24 17.11 -11.89 -12.94
C ALA A 24 15.73 -11.63 -13.58
N ASP A 25 14.69 -12.28 -13.05
CA ASP A 25 13.33 -12.07 -13.53
C ASP A 25 12.98 -10.57 -13.49
N LYS A 26 12.28 -10.11 -14.54
CA LYS A 26 11.89 -8.70 -14.65
C LYS A 26 11.03 -8.29 -13.46
N LYS A 27 11.36 -7.15 -12.87
CA LYS A 27 10.53 -6.54 -11.82
C LYS A 27 9.23 -6.02 -12.45
N THR A 28 8.09 -6.27 -11.82
CA THR A 28 6.81 -5.78 -12.33
C THR A 28 6.39 -4.50 -11.62
N VAL A 29 6.23 -3.42 -12.38
CA VAL A 29 5.68 -2.14 -11.95
C VAL A 29 4.21 -2.08 -12.35
N CYS A 30 3.34 -2.15 -11.36
CA CYS A 30 1.92 -1.99 -11.52
C CYS A 30 1.51 -0.53 -11.29
N THR A 31 0.58 -0.04 -12.09
CA THR A 31 0.09 1.33 -12.00
C THR A 31 -1.42 1.38 -11.89
N ILE A 32 -1.90 2.27 -11.02
CA ILE A 32 -3.30 2.62 -10.87
C ILE A 32 -3.42 4.11 -11.18
N THR A 33 -3.77 4.43 -12.43
CA THR A 33 -3.87 5.82 -12.92
C THR A 33 -5.30 6.30 -12.95
N VAL A 34 -5.80 6.69 -11.77
CA VAL A 34 -7.15 7.25 -11.61
C VAL A 34 -7.22 8.64 -12.24
N ASN A 35 -6.30 9.54 -11.86
CA ASN A 35 -6.35 10.95 -12.24
C ASN A 35 -5.41 11.33 -13.38
N SER A 36 -4.10 11.07 -13.22
CA SER A 36 -3.09 11.40 -14.23
C SER A 36 -2.21 10.18 -14.56
N SER A 37 -1.70 10.15 -15.78
CA SER A 37 -0.68 9.20 -16.22
C SER A 37 0.74 9.75 -16.11
N ASP A 38 0.92 11.02 -15.71
CA ASP A 38 2.21 11.71 -15.74
C ASP A 38 3.31 10.92 -15.01
N GLU A 39 3.08 10.48 -13.77
CA GLU A 39 4.06 9.73 -13.00
C GLU A 39 4.39 8.39 -13.66
N LYS A 40 3.36 7.67 -14.14
CA LYS A 40 3.51 6.40 -14.84
C LYS A 40 4.36 6.54 -16.09
N GLU A 41 4.12 7.57 -16.91
CA GLU A 41 4.88 7.77 -18.14
C GLU A 41 6.36 8.09 -17.85
N ILE A 42 6.66 8.75 -16.73
CA ILE A 42 8.06 8.99 -16.34
C ILE A 42 8.71 7.66 -15.95
N PHE A 43 8.07 6.87 -15.09
CA PHE A 43 8.59 5.55 -14.72
C PHE A 43 8.81 4.68 -15.95
N ARG A 44 7.83 4.62 -16.87
CA ARG A 44 7.90 3.78 -18.06
C ARG A 44 9.08 4.13 -18.97
N ARG A 45 9.33 5.41 -19.23
CA ARG A 45 10.44 5.81 -20.13
C ARG A 45 11.82 5.75 -19.47
N SER A 46 11.88 5.84 -18.13
CA SER A 46 13.13 5.94 -17.38
C SER A 46 13.66 4.59 -16.89
N LEU A 47 12.80 3.57 -16.83
CA LEU A 47 13.17 2.23 -16.42
C LEU A 47 13.46 1.34 -17.65
N PRO A 48 14.58 0.59 -17.67
CA PRO A 48 14.91 -0.29 -18.79
C PRO A 48 13.84 -1.39 -18.97
N GLU A 49 13.28 -1.52 -20.18
CA GLU A 49 12.29 -2.57 -20.50
C GLU A 49 12.84 -3.99 -20.30
N ASP A 50 14.16 -4.11 -20.34
CA ASP A 50 14.94 -5.32 -20.13
C ASP A 50 14.90 -5.82 -18.67
N ASP A 51 14.69 -4.91 -17.72
CA ASP A 51 14.69 -5.19 -16.28
C ASP A 51 13.29 -5.03 -15.66
N PHE A 52 12.40 -4.28 -16.33
CA PHE A 52 11.09 -3.92 -15.81
C PHE A 52 9.94 -4.25 -16.79
N ARG A 53 8.84 -4.72 -16.23
CA ARG A 53 7.55 -4.91 -16.91
C ARG A 53 6.52 -3.96 -16.33
N PHE A 54 5.73 -3.31 -17.18
CA PHE A 54 4.68 -2.37 -16.76
C PHE A 54 3.28 -2.96 -16.95
N VAL A 55 2.42 -2.82 -15.95
CA VAL A 55 1.03 -3.27 -15.99
C VAL A 55 0.11 -2.17 -15.46
N GLU A 56 -0.78 -1.65 -16.30
CA GLU A 56 -1.88 -0.79 -15.83
C GLU A 56 -3.02 -1.66 -15.33
N LEU A 57 -3.48 -1.40 -14.09
CA LEU A 57 -4.56 -2.17 -13.48
C LEU A 57 -5.93 -1.57 -13.77
N VAL A 58 -6.02 -0.25 -13.96
CA VAL A 58 -7.29 0.43 -14.21
C VAL A 58 -7.77 0.13 -15.64
N GLU A 59 -8.94 -0.50 -15.74
CA GLU A 59 -9.66 -0.73 -17.00
C GLU A 59 -10.76 0.33 -17.14
N ARG A 60 -10.55 1.32 -18.02
CA ARG A 60 -11.49 2.44 -18.20
C ARG A 60 -12.90 1.95 -18.54
N GLY A 61 -13.91 2.50 -17.86
CA GLY A 61 -15.32 2.12 -18.00
C GLY A 61 -15.72 0.81 -17.35
N ARG A 62 -14.81 0.10 -16.68
CA ARG A 62 -15.12 -1.13 -15.92
C ARG A 62 -15.21 -0.80 -14.42
N PRO A 63 -16.39 -0.95 -13.79
CA PRO A 63 -16.55 -0.62 -12.36
C PRO A 63 -15.84 -1.62 -11.43
N ASP A 64 -15.70 -2.89 -11.82
CA ASP A 64 -15.04 -3.95 -11.04
C ASP A 64 -13.56 -4.16 -11.42
N TRP A 65 -12.89 -3.10 -11.91
CA TRP A 65 -11.53 -3.22 -12.48
C TRP A 65 -10.51 -3.81 -11.49
N LEU A 66 -10.61 -3.49 -10.19
CA LEU A 66 -9.70 -4.03 -9.18
C LEU A 66 -9.92 -5.54 -9.01
N ALA A 67 -11.17 -5.97 -8.82
CA ALA A 67 -11.51 -7.39 -8.75
C ALA A 67 -11.13 -8.15 -10.05
N SER A 68 -11.25 -7.51 -11.21
CA SER A 68 -10.79 -8.03 -12.49
C SER A 68 -9.27 -8.23 -12.52
N ALA A 69 -8.48 -7.25 -12.04
CA ALA A 69 -7.03 -7.37 -11.94
C ALA A 69 -6.62 -8.52 -11.02
N CYS A 70 -7.32 -8.72 -9.91
CA CYS A 70 -7.05 -9.83 -8.99
C CYS A 70 -7.33 -11.20 -9.61
N ARG A 71 -8.43 -11.34 -10.39
CA ARG A 71 -8.73 -12.58 -11.14
C ARG A 71 -7.70 -12.90 -12.23
N LYS A 72 -6.97 -11.89 -12.72
CA LYS A 72 -5.89 -12.05 -13.70
C LYS A 72 -4.55 -12.47 -13.07
N ASP A 73 -4.52 -12.64 -11.75
CA ASP A 73 -3.33 -13.07 -10.99
C ASP A 73 -2.09 -12.21 -11.28
N VAL A 74 -2.28 -10.89 -11.26
CA VAL A 74 -1.19 -9.94 -11.49
C VAL A 74 -0.29 -9.87 -10.25
N HIS A 75 1.01 -10.15 -10.45
CA HIS A 75 2.04 -10.01 -9.43
C HIS A 75 2.85 -8.73 -9.63
N CYS A 76 2.97 -7.93 -8.57
CA CYS A 76 3.62 -6.62 -8.60
C CYS A 76 4.78 -6.58 -7.59
N ASP A 77 5.95 -6.11 -8.03
CA ASP A 77 7.06 -5.73 -7.14
C ASP A 77 6.91 -4.28 -6.66
N VAL A 78 6.37 -3.43 -7.52
CA VAL A 78 6.19 -1.99 -7.28
C VAL A 78 4.77 -1.60 -7.66
N LEU A 79 4.12 -0.80 -6.81
CA LEU A 79 2.80 -0.24 -7.09
C LEU A 79 2.84 1.29 -7.07
N LEU A 80 2.36 1.91 -8.15
CA LEU A 80 2.22 3.36 -8.27
C LEU A 80 0.74 3.73 -8.38
N ILE A 81 0.24 4.52 -7.44
CA ILE A 81 -1.15 5.00 -7.41
C ILE A 81 -1.13 6.52 -7.63
N SER A 82 -1.83 7.00 -8.66
CA SER A 82 -1.96 8.43 -8.98
C SER A 82 -3.42 8.84 -8.97
N GLY A 83 -3.79 9.69 -8.01
CA GLY A 83 -5.17 10.12 -7.78
C GLY A 83 -5.24 11.26 -6.77
N HIS A 84 -6.31 12.04 -6.83
CA HIS A 84 -6.63 12.91 -5.70
C HIS A 84 -6.92 12.05 -4.48
N PHE A 85 -6.33 12.38 -3.36
CA PHE A 85 -6.55 11.76 -2.06
C PHE A 85 -6.53 12.92 -1.08
N GLY A 86 -7.57 13.12 -0.28
CA GLY A 86 -7.68 14.32 0.54
C GLY A 86 -8.40 14.07 1.86
N ASP A 87 -9.59 13.50 1.76
CA ASP A 87 -10.47 13.14 2.88
C ASP A 87 -10.11 11.78 3.53
N GLY A 88 -9.24 11.00 2.88
CA GLY A 88 -8.83 9.68 3.35
C GLY A 88 -9.76 8.54 2.95
N THR A 89 -10.76 8.75 2.10
CA THR A 89 -11.77 7.73 1.78
C THR A 89 -11.51 7.01 0.46
N GLU A 90 -11.00 7.71 -0.56
CA GLU A 90 -10.74 7.13 -1.88
C GLU A 90 -9.65 7.91 -2.65
N PHE A 91 -9.04 7.24 -3.63
CA PHE A 91 -8.33 7.92 -4.72
C PHE A 91 -9.32 8.17 -5.86
N TYR A 92 -9.47 9.43 -6.26
CA TYR A 92 -10.45 9.84 -7.28
C TYR A 92 -9.83 10.81 -8.33
N SER A 93 -10.63 11.13 -9.35
CA SER A 93 -10.30 12.15 -10.35
C SER A 93 -11.36 13.25 -10.34
N ASP A 94 -10.93 14.50 -10.53
CA ASP A 94 -11.81 15.65 -10.74
C ASP A 94 -12.16 15.87 -12.23
N ARG A 95 -11.68 15.00 -13.11
CA ARG A 95 -11.96 15.07 -14.54
C ARG A 95 -13.34 14.48 -14.83
N LEU A 96 -14.12 15.18 -15.64
CA LEU A 96 -15.49 14.78 -16.01
C LEU A 96 -15.55 13.48 -16.82
N ASP A 97 -14.45 13.12 -17.50
CA ASP A 97 -14.34 11.92 -18.32
C ASP A 97 -13.81 10.69 -17.55
N ALA A 98 -13.28 10.90 -16.34
CA ALA A 98 -12.80 9.83 -15.48
C ALA A 98 -13.89 9.43 -14.49
N ARG A 99 -14.22 8.13 -14.46
CA ARG A 99 -15.24 7.58 -13.55
C ARG A 99 -14.66 6.57 -12.57
N GLU A 100 -13.42 6.19 -12.78
CA GLU A 100 -12.73 5.23 -11.96
C GLU A 100 -12.33 5.89 -10.65
N SER A 101 -12.51 5.17 -9.56
CA SER A 101 -11.94 5.52 -8.27
C SER A 101 -11.38 4.26 -7.60
N LEU A 102 -10.58 4.47 -6.56
CA LEU A 102 -10.05 3.41 -5.72
C LEU A 102 -10.39 3.73 -4.25
N PRO A 103 -11.54 3.26 -3.77
CA PRO A 103 -11.92 3.37 -2.38
C PRO A 103 -10.92 2.67 -1.44
N VAL A 104 -10.71 3.24 -0.26
CA VAL A 104 -9.75 2.70 0.73
C VAL A 104 -10.26 1.41 1.36
N ASP A 105 -11.57 1.30 1.57
CA ASP A 105 -12.24 0.07 2.00
C ASP A 105 -12.13 -1.06 0.97
N GLU A 106 -12.15 -0.75 -0.34
CA GLU A 106 -11.84 -1.70 -1.42
C GLU A 106 -10.41 -2.25 -1.30
N MET A 107 -9.42 -1.38 -1.09
CA MET A 107 -8.03 -1.81 -0.89
C MET A 107 -7.86 -2.64 0.38
N GLU A 108 -8.53 -2.24 1.46
CA GLU A 108 -8.53 -2.97 2.73
C GLU A 108 -9.15 -4.36 2.57
N ARG A 109 -10.32 -4.43 1.93
CA ARG A 109 -11.00 -5.69 1.61
C ARG A 109 -10.09 -6.62 0.79
N ALA A 110 -9.46 -6.09 -0.25
CA ALA A 110 -8.51 -6.83 -1.09
C ALA A 110 -7.28 -7.33 -0.31
N SER A 111 -6.76 -6.51 0.60
CA SER A 111 -5.62 -6.85 1.48
C SER A 111 -5.98 -7.89 2.55
N CYS A 112 -7.20 -7.84 3.09
CA CYS A 112 -7.65 -8.75 4.15
C CYS A 112 -8.15 -10.11 3.63
N SER A 113 -8.70 -10.16 2.41
CA SER A 113 -9.43 -11.34 1.92
C SER A 113 -8.58 -12.40 1.24
N ASP A 114 -7.26 -12.19 1.11
CA ASP A 114 -6.38 -12.93 0.19
C ASP A 114 -6.99 -13.08 -1.23
N SER A 115 -7.87 -12.15 -1.63
CA SER A 115 -8.55 -12.17 -2.93
C SER A 115 -7.67 -11.62 -4.03
N CYS A 116 -6.61 -10.90 -3.64
CA CYS A 116 -5.65 -10.21 -4.50
C CYS A 116 -4.20 -10.38 -4.02
N PRO A 117 -3.72 -11.61 -3.74
CA PRO A 117 -2.44 -11.80 -3.05
C PRO A 117 -1.28 -11.27 -3.90
N GLY A 118 -1.30 -11.49 -5.22
CA GLY A 118 -0.25 -10.98 -6.12
C GLY A 118 -0.11 -9.45 -6.15
N LEU A 119 -1.18 -8.71 -5.82
CA LEU A 119 -1.18 -7.25 -5.85
C LEU A 119 -0.74 -6.62 -4.53
N PHE A 120 -1.14 -7.17 -3.37
CA PHE A 120 -0.91 -6.53 -2.07
C PHE A 120 0.11 -7.22 -1.15
N SER A 121 0.48 -8.47 -1.40
CA SER A 121 1.32 -9.26 -0.45
C SER A 121 2.81 -9.35 -0.81
N GLN A 122 3.21 -9.00 -2.04
CA GLN A 122 4.58 -9.19 -2.54
C GLN A 122 5.28 -7.88 -2.93
N LEU A 123 4.64 -6.76 -2.65
CA LEU A 123 5.16 -5.43 -2.98
C LEU A 123 6.40 -5.12 -2.16
N LYS A 124 7.43 -4.63 -2.85
CA LYS A 124 8.65 -4.08 -2.24
C LYS A 124 8.49 -2.59 -1.98
N GLU A 125 7.81 -1.89 -2.90
CA GLU A 125 7.66 -0.43 -2.88
C GLU A 125 6.26 -0.01 -3.34
N VAL A 126 5.67 0.95 -2.63
CA VAL A 126 4.40 1.58 -2.98
C VAL A 126 4.60 3.09 -3.09
N TYR A 127 4.02 3.70 -4.11
CA TYR A 127 4.08 5.15 -4.37
C TYR A 127 2.66 5.72 -4.41
N LEU A 128 2.30 6.50 -3.40
CA LEU A 128 0.96 7.08 -3.24
C LEU A 128 0.98 8.56 -3.63
N PHE A 129 0.77 8.87 -4.91
CA PHE A 129 0.63 10.23 -5.42
C PHE A 129 -0.77 10.78 -5.19
N GLY A 130 -0.99 11.24 -3.96
CA GLY A 130 -2.17 11.96 -3.50
C GLY A 130 -1.85 12.72 -2.21
N CYS A 131 -2.58 13.81 -1.93
CA CYS A 131 -2.39 14.57 -0.69
C CYS A 131 -2.73 13.70 0.52
N ASN A 132 -2.16 13.99 1.69
CA ASN A 132 -2.50 13.34 2.97
C ASN A 132 -2.39 11.80 3.03
N THR A 133 -1.85 11.11 2.01
CA THR A 133 -1.80 9.64 1.95
C THR A 133 -1.03 9.03 3.12
N LEU A 134 -0.02 9.73 3.63
CA LEU A 134 0.73 9.38 4.84
C LEU A 134 0.62 10.45 5.93
N GLN A 135 -0.52 11.13 5.99
CA GLN A 135 -0.83 12.05 7.08
C GLN A 135 -0.92 11.28 8.40
N ALA A 136 -0.21 11.78 9.42
CA ALA A 136 -0.05 11.14 10.73
C ALA A 136 -1.11 11.55 11.76
N GLN A 137 -1.91 12.58 11.45
CA GLN A 137 -2.96 13.02 12.36
C GLN A 137 -4.09 11.96 12.40
N PRO A 138 -4.55 11.58 13.60
CA PRO A 138 -5.72 10.73 13.78
C PRO A 138 -6.93 11.26 13.00
N LEU A 139 -7.56 10.41 12.19
CA LEU A 139 -8.86 10.71 11.56
C LEU A 139 -9.99 10.68 12.60
N ARG A 140 -9.78 9.91 13.66
CA ARG A 140 -10.75 9.65 14.72
C ARG A 140 -10.14 9.97 16.07
N SER A 141 -10.98 10.35 17.02
CA SER A 141 -10.56 10.48 18.42
C SER A 141 -11.70 10.10 19.36
N ALA A 142 -11.34 9.46 20.46
CA ALA A 142 -12.13 9.21 21.63
C ALA A 142 -12.77 10.54 22.07
N SER A 143 -14.06 10.63 21.80
CA SER A 143 -14.86 11.78 22.18
C SER A 143 -14.94 11.90 23.71
N ALA A 144 -15.40 13.06 24.20
CA ALA A 144 -15.72 13.22 25.62
C ALA A 144 -16.79 12.21 26.11
N GLU A 145 -17.55 11.58 25.22
CA GLU A 145 -18.48 10.50 25.58
C GLU A 145 -17.75 9.19 25.91
N ILE A 146 -16.62 8.88 25.25
CA ILE A 146 -15.80 7.70 25.59
C ILE A 146 -15.31 7.80 27.03
N ALA A 147 -14.75 8.94 27.43
CA ALA A 147 -14.32 9.18 28.80
C ALA A 147 -15.49 9.08 29.81
N ARG A 148 -16.67 9.64 29.47
CA ARG A 148 -17.87 9.52 30.29
C ARG A 148 -18.35 8.06 30.40
N SER A 149 -18.25 7.28 29.33
CA SER A 149 -18.58 5.85 29.33
C SER A 149 -17.70 5.07 30.28
N LEU A 150 -16.39 5.34 30.28
CA LEU A 150 -15.43 4.72 31.20
C LEU A 150 -15.72 5.06 32.67
N ILE A 151 -16.10 6.31 32.97
CA ILE A 151 -16.49 6.70 34.34
C ILE A 151 -17.76 5.95 34.76
N ARG A 152 -18.74 5.81 33.86
CA ARG A 152 -19.97 5.05 34.14
C ARG A 152 -19.73 3.55 34.33
N SER A 153 -18.70 2.99 33.71
CA SER A 153 -18.27 1.60 33.94
C SER A 153 -17.43 1.42 35.20
N GLY A 154 -17.24 2.49 36.00
CA GLY A 154 -16.63 2.44 37.32
C GLY A 154 -15.16 2.87 37.38
N HIS A 155 -14.59 3.38 36.29
CA HIS A 155 -13.23 3.92 36.30
C HIS A 155 -13.16 5.28 37.01
N SER A 156 -12.02 5.55 37.68
CA SER A 156 -11.74 6.89 38.20
C SER A 156 -11.56 7.88 37.03
N PRO A 157 -11.77 9.20 37.24
CA PRO A 157 -11.53 10.19 36.18
C PRO A 157 -10.10 10.11 35.59
N ALA A 158 -9.09 9.94 36.43
CA ALA A 158 -7.70 9.80 35.98
C ALA A 158 -7.47 8.52 35.15
N ASP A 159 -8.12 7.41 35.53
CA ASP A 159 -8.07 6.18 34.75
C ASP A 159 -8.81 6.32 33.43
N ALA A 160 -9.99 6.97 33.41
CA ALA A 160 -10.77 7.19 32.21
C ALA A 160 -10.01 8.03 31.18
N GLU A 161 -9.29 9.08 31.62
CA GLU A 161 -8.43 9.87 30.75
C GLU A 161 -7.25 9.06 30.18
N ARG A 162 -6.61 8.24 31.03
CA ARG A 162 -5.52 7.36 30.61
C ARG A 162 -6.00 6.32 29.59
N LEU A 163 -7.12 5.67 29.86
CA LEU A 163 -7.73 4.67 28.98
C LEU A 163 -8.22 5.30 27.67
N SER A 164 -8.82 6.49 27.72
CA SER A 164 -9.23 7.22 26.51
C SER A 164 -8.05 7.57 25.61
N ARG A 165 -6.89 7.93 26.18
CA ARG A 165 -5.64 8.11 25.41
C ARG A 165 -5.15 6.80 24.78
N GLN A 166 -5.21 5.69 25.52
CA GLN A 166 -4.86 4.38 24.97
C GLN A 166 -5.80 3.95 23.84
N LEU A 167 -7.11 4.22 23.97
CA LEU A 167 -8.10 3.98 22.91
C LEU A 167 -7.84 4.86 21.68
N ASN A 168 -7.45 6.13 21.88
CA ASN A 168 -7.01 7.00 20.80
C ASN A 168 -5.80 6.46 20.06
N GLU A 169 -4.77 6.05 20.80
CA GLU A 169 -3.58 5.46 20.19
C GLU A 169 -3.94 4.20 19.40
N ARG A 170 -4.86 3.38 19.92
CA ARG A 170 -5.24 2.11 19.30
C ARG A 170 -6.18 2.23 18.09
N HIS A 171 -7.18 3.12 18.16
CA HIS A 171 -8.30 3.18 17.22
C HIS A 171 -8.45 4.53 16.52
N GLY A 172 -7.68 5.55 16.93
CA GLY A 172 -7.62 6.86 16.30
C GLY A 172 -6.79 6.86 15.02
N GLU A 173 -7.06 5.90 14.13
CA GLU A 173 -6.25 5.65 12.93
C GLU A 173 -6.02 6.91 12.11
N SER A 174 -4.78 7.14 11.70
CA SER A 174 -4.44 8.15 10.68
C SER A 174 -4.48 7.55 9.27
N ASN A 175 -4.46 8.39 8.22
CA ASN A 175 -4.29 7.91 6.84
C ASN A 175 -3.02 7.06 6.70
N ARG A 176 -1.94 7.47 7.38
CA ARG A 176 -0.71 6.69 7.43
C ARG A 176 -0.97 5.30 8.02
N ASP A 177 -1.69 5.19 9.13
CA ASP A 177 -1.92 3.88 9.78
C ASP A 177 -2.76 2.96 8.90
N ARG A 178 -3.79 3.49 8.24
CA ARG A 178 -4.61 2.73 7.28
C ARG A 178 -3.78 2.22 6.09
N MET A 179 -2.94 3.07 5.49
CA MET A 179 -2.06 2.64 4.39
C MET A 179 -1.06 1.56 4.83
N ARG A 180 -0.52 1.67 6.05
CA ARG A 180 0.36 0.63 6.61
C ARG A 180 -0.37 -0.69 6.84
N GLN A 181 -1.65 -0.65 7.20
CA GLN A 181 -2.47 -1.87 7.38
C GLN A 181 -2.83 -2.53 6.05
N ILE A 182 -3.17 -1.73 5.03
CA ILE A 182 -3.46 -2.19 3.67
C ILE A 182 -2.22 -2.82 3.02
N PHE A 183 -1.09 -2.12 3.08
CA PHE A 183 0.19 -2.58 2.54
C PHE A 183 1.00 -3.28 3.63
N LYS A 184 0.41 -4.31 4.25
CA LYS A 184 1.05 -5.11 5.29
C LYS A 184 2.38 -5.70 4.79
N ASP A 185 3.39 -5.66 5.65
CA ASP A 185 4.74 -6.19 5.41
C ASP A 185 5.51 -5.57 4.21
N VAL A 186 4.95 -4.54 3.56
CA VAL A 186 5.64 -3.81 2.47
C VAL A 186 6.82 -3.01 3.05
N PRO A 187 8.04 -3.21 2.55
CA PRO A 187 9.24 -2.54 3.09
C PRO A 187 9.16 -1.01 3.02
N VAL A 188 8.63 -0.44 1.94
CA VAL A 188 8.58 1.02 1.75
C VAL A 188 7.28 1.46 1.10
N ILE A 189 6.60 2.38 1.76
CA ILE A 189 5.43 3.09 1.27
C ILE A 189 5.81 4.57 1.21
N TYR A 190 5.94 5.12 0.01
CA TYR A 190 6.08 6.55 -0.21
C TYR A 190 4.70 7.19 -0.35
N GLY A 191 4.56 8.38 0.21
CA GLY A 191 3.36 9.19 0.09
C GLY A 191 3.59 10.56 0.68
N PHE A 192 2.51 11.30 0.91
CA PHE A 192 2.59 12.70 1.30
C PHE A 192 1.92 12.92 2.65
N SER A 193 2.64 13.57 3.59
CA SER A 193 2.08 13.87 4.91
C SER A 193 1.15 15.09 4.91
N SER A 194 1.15 15.87 3.82
CA SER A 194 0.23 16.99 3.61
C SER A 194 -0.15 17.18 2.13
N LYS A 195 0.65 17.90 1.32
CA LYS A 195 0.30 18.27 -0.05
C LYS A 195 1.10 17.52 -1.10
N ALA A 196 0.45 16.73 -1.95
CA ALA A 196 1.10 16.19 -3.14
C ALA A 196 1.18 17.23 -4.27
N PRO A 197 2.24 17.24 -5.09
CA PRO A 197 2.27 18.00 -6.32
C PRO A 197 1.33 17.37 -7.37
N LEU A 198 0.77 18.19 -8.25
CA LEU A 198 0.05 17.70 -9.42
C LEU A 198 1.01 16.96 -10.36
N GLY A 199 0.49 16.02 -11.17
CA GLY A 199 1.32 15.21 -12.08
C GLY A 199 2.25 16.01 -12.99
N ARG A 200 1.76 17.11 -13.60
CA ARG A 200 2.59 18.04 -14.39
C ARG A 200 3.79 18.63 -13.64
N THR A 201 3.70 18.72 -12.32
CA THR A 201 4.78 19.21 -11.44
C THR A 201 5.63 18.05 -10.91
N ALA A 202 5.01 16.90 -10.61
CA ALA A 202 5.69 15.70 -10.13
C ALA A 202 6.59 15.07 -11.21
N ALA A 203 6.13 15.06 -12.46
CA ALA A 203 6.83 14.48 -13.61
C ALA A 203 8.27 15.00 -13.79
N PRO A 204 8.54 16.31 -13.90
CA PRO A 204 9.92 16.80 -14.04
C PRO A 204 10.79 16.52 -12.80
N MET A 205 10.18 16.36 -11.61
CA MET A 205 10.91 15.94 -10.41
C MET A 205 11.31 14.47 -10.52
N LEU A 206 10.38 13.58 -10.87
CA LEU A 206 10.70 12.17 -11.13
C LEU A 206 11.74 12.02 -12.24
N ASP A 207 11.66 12.81 -13.30
CA ASP A 207 12.63 12.78 -14.39
C ASP A 207 14.05 13.10 -13.88
N ARG A 208 14.20 14.15 -13.07
CA ARG A 208 15.46 14.50 -12.42
C ARG A 208 15.96 13.42 -11.46
N TYR A 209 15.04 12.72 -10.79
CA TYR A 209 15.39 11.59 -9.95
C TYR A 209 15.99 10.46 -10.80
N PHE A 210 15.38 10.08 -11.92
CA PHE A 210 15.90 9.01 -12.77
C PHE A 210 17.17 9.36 -13.54
N GLN A 211 17.29 10.61 -14.04
CA GLN A 211 18.50 11.12 -14.71
C GLN A 211 19.77 10.99 -13.86
N SER A 212 19.61 10.75 -12.57
CA SER A 212 20.71 10.60 -11.65
C SER A 212 21.24 9.18 -11.43
N GLY A 213 20.71 8.22 -12.18
CA GLY A 213 21.08 6.81 -12.06
C GLY A 213 20.26 6.03 -11.01
N ALA A 214 19.15 6.61 -10.52
CA ALA A 214 18.34 6.00 -9.46
C ALA A 214 17.43 4.85 -9.93
N SER A 215 17.46 4.47 -11.23
CA SER A 215 16.65 3.37 -11.77
C SER A 215 16.93 2.03 -11.05
N GLY A 216 18.18 1.80 -10.62
CA GLY A 216 18.55 0.60 -9.85
C GLY A 216 17.97 0.54 -8.43
N GLU A 217 17.50 1.68 -7.90
CA GLU A 217 16.87 1.75 -6.58
C GLU A 217 15.41 1.26 -6.61
N ILE A 218 14.76 1.26 -7.78
CA ILE A 218 13.35 0.88 -7.91
C ILE A 218 13.15 -0.63 -7.68
N GLY A 219 12.20 -0.96 -6.81
CA GLY A 219 11.90 -2.32 -6.39
C GLY A 219 13.04 -2.95 -5.59
N SER A 220 13.85 -2.14 -4.91
CA SER A 220 14.88 -2.60 -3.97
C SER A 220 14.32 -2.86 -2.57
N GLY A 221 13.16 -2.27 -2.25
CA GLY A 221 12.57 -2.31 -0.91
C GLY A 221 13.31 -1.42 0.08
N ARG A 222 14.06 -0.42 -0.39
CA ARG A 222 14.80 0.52 0.45
C ARG A 222 14.35 1.95 0.18
N ALA A 223 14.16 2.70 1.27
CA ALA A 223 13.79 4.11 1.16
C ALA A 223 14.94 4.90 0.51
N SER A 224 14.62 5.64 -0.56
CA SER A 224 15.57 6.48 -1.29
C SER A 224 15.66 7.85 -0.63
N PRO A 225 16.79 8.20 0.02
CA PRO A 225 16.97 9.53 0.61
C PRO A 225 16.92 10.62 -0.46
N ARG A 226 17.31 10.28 -1.69
CA ARG A 226 17.31 11.17 -2.83
C ARG A 226 15.89 11.53 -3.25
N LEU A 227 15.01 10.54 -3.39
CA LEU A 227 13.61 10.78 -3.73
C LEU A 227 12.91 11.63 -2.65
N LEU A 228 13.11 11.25 -1.39
CA LEU A 228 12.57 11.98 -0.24
C LEU A 228 13.06 13.43 -0.21
N SER A 229 14.35 13.67 -0.44
CA SER A 229 14.91 15.02 -0.50
C SER A 229 14.33 15.84 -1.66
N LEU A 230 14.15 15.23 -2.82
CA LEU A 230 13.64 15.91 -4.01
C LEU A 230 12.18 16.36 -3.82
N PHE A 231 11.35 15.54 -3.18
CA PHE A 231 9.95 15.83 -2.91
C PHE A 231 9.68 16.40 -1.51
N ALA A 232 10.71 16.69 -0.71
CA ALA A 232 10.57 17.29 0.62
C ALA A 232 9.78 18.61 0.61
N PRO A 233 9.92 19.53 -0.37
CA PRO A 233 9.10 20.74 -0.44
C PRO A 233 7.59 20.47 -0.60
N SER A 234 7.24 19.28 -1.09
CA SER A 234 5.86 18.78 -1.18
C SER A 234 5.55 17.80 -0.05
N SER A 235 6.31 17.75 1.04
CA SER A 235 6.00 16.87 2.19
C SER A 235 5.95 15.37 1.87
N MET A 236 6.73 14.89 0.89
CA MET A 236 6.87 13.46 0.72
C MET A 236 7.57 12.85 1.94
N THR A 237 7.05 11.72 2.39
CA THR A 237 7.60 10.92 3.48
C THR A 237 7.54 9.44 3.11
N ALA A 238 8.12 8.59 3.94
CA ALA A 238 8.05 7.14 3.82
C ALA A 238 7.57 6.51 5.13
N ALA A 239 6.87 5.39 5.00
CA ALA A 239 6.51 4.50 6.09
C ALA A 239 6.79 3.05 5.69
N THR A 240 6.86 2.15 6.67
CA THR A 240 6.84 0.70 6.42
C THR A 240 5.43 0.17 6.63
N GLY A 241 5.06 -0.88 5.90
CA GLY A 241 3.88 -1.67 6.18
C GLY A 241 3.78 -2.07 7.65
N SER A 242 2.55 -2.27 8.11
CA SER A 242 2.31 -2.84 9.44
C SER A 242 2.89 -4.24 9.50
N SER A 243 3.42 -4.61 10.66
CA SER A 243 3.92 -5.95 10.93
C SER A 243 3.16 -6.58 12.08
N ASP A 244 3.29 -7.90 12.26
CA ASP A 244 2.67 -8.59 13.40
C ASP A 244 3.31 -8.21 14.75
N SER A 245 4.46 -7.52 14.71
CA SER A 245 5.13 -6.99 15.90
C SER A 245 4.65 -5.60 16.30
N ASP A 246 3.83 -4.94 15.48
CA ASP A 246 3.30 -3.62 15.77
C ASP A 246 2.30 -3.69 16.94
N SER A 247 2.31 -2.67 17.81
CA SER A 247 1.34 -2.55 18.92
C SER A 247 -0.12 -2.55 18.48
N HIS A 248 -0.38 -2.27 17.19
CA HIS A 248 -1.70 -2.21 16.58
C HIS A 248 -2.04 -3.45 15.74
N ALA A 249 -1.21 -4.51 15.76
CA ALA A 249 -1.48 -5.72 14.99
C ALA A 249 -2.86 -6.34 15.29
N GLY A 250 -3.30 -6.29 16.57
CA GLY A 250 -4.64 -6.75 16.97
C GLY A 250 -5.78 -5.92 16.35
N PHE A 251 -5.56 -4.61 16.14
CA PHE A 251 -6.56 -3.76 15.50
C PHE A 251 -6.76 -4.16 14.02
N ARG A 252 -5.68 -4.40 13.28
CA ARG A 252 -5.77 -4.89 11.89
C ARG A 252 -6.52 -6.23 11.81
N GLN A 253 -6.33 -7.12 12.79
CA GLN A 253 -7.06 -8.40 12.84
C GLN A 253 -8.57 -8.18 13.00
N ASP A 254 -8.98 -7.26 13.87
CA ASP A 254 -10.38 -6.89 14.06
C ASP A 254 -10.98 -6.31 12.76
N VAL A 255 -10.26 -5.38 12.11
CA VAL A 255 -10.65 -4.80 10.82
C VAL A 255 -10.79 -5.86 9.74
N CYS A 256 -9.79 -6.73 9.58
CA CYS A 256 -9.84 -7.79 8.59
C CYS A 256 -10.96 -8.81 8.87
N HIS A 257 -11.40 -8.99 10.12
CA HIS A 257 -12.56 -9.85 10.38
C HIS A 257 -13.85 -9.29 9.77
N PHE A 258 -13.99 -7.97 9.67
CA PHE A 258 -15.11 -7.34 8.99
C PHE A 258 -14.95 -7.38 7.46
N SER A 259 -13.74 -7.12 6.98
CA SER A 259 -13.46 -6.92 5.56
C SER A 259 -13.11 -8.21 4.80
N ASP A 260 -12.81 -9.34 5.44
CA ASP A 260 -12.45 -10.59 4.75
C ASP A 260 -13.67 -11.25 4.06
N ASP A 261 -13.63 -11.36 2.73
CA ASP A 261 -14.67 -11.98 1.89
C ASP A 261 -14.76 -13.51 2.03
N ARG A 262 -13.73 -14.15 2.61
CA ARG A 262 -13.74 -15.60 2.89
C ARG A 262 -14.61 -15.94 4.11
N LEU A 263 -14.89 -14.95 4.96
CA LEU A 263 -15.73 -15.13 6.15
C LEU A 263 -17.21 -15.01 5.77
N SER A 264 -17.99 -16.02 6.19
CA SER A 264 -19.45 -15.98 6.04
C SER A 264 -20.08 -14.89 6.90
N ALA A 265 -21.28 -14.44 6.53
CA ALA A 265 -22.05 -13.50 7.34
C ALA A 265 -22.27 -13.98 8.79
N ALA A 266 -22.43 -15.29 9.00
CA ALA A 266 -22.56 -15.87 10.33
C ALA A 266 -21.29 -15.74 11.17
N GLN A 267 -20.10 -15.92 10.56
CA GLN A 267 -18.82 -15.71 11.24
C GLN A 267 -18.63 -14.24 11.59
N LYS A 268 -18.89 -13.32 10.65
CA LYS A 268 -18.81 -11.87 10.89
C LYS A 268 -19.77 -11.44 12.01
N LEU A 269 -21.00 -11.95 12.02
CA LEU A 269 -21.97 -11.68 13.10
C LEU A 269 -21.51 -12.25 14.45
N GLY A 270 -20.91 -13.44 14.45
CA GLY A 270 -20.29 -14.02 15.65
C GLY A 270 -19.20 -13.12 16.23
N PHE A 271 -18.40 -12.49 15.37
CA PHE A 271 -17.40 -11.52 15.80
C PHE A 271 -18.00 -10.20 16.28
N VAL A 272 -19.05 -9.67 15.63
CA VAL A 272 -19.81 -8.53 16.17
C VAL A 272 -20.27 -8.84 17.60
N HIS A 273 -20.80 -10.04 17.86
CA HIS A 273 -21.19 -10.43 19.21
C HIS A 273 -20.00 -10.47 20.18
N GLN A 274 -18.83 -10.96 19.76
CA GLN A 274 -17.62 -10.92 20.58
C GLN A 274 -17.17 -9.47 20.87
N LEU A 275 -17.21 -8.59 19.87
CA LEU A 275 -16.88 -7.18 20.00
C LEU A 275 -17.81 -6.50 21.01
N LEU A 276 -19.12 -6.73 20.92
CA LEU A 276 -20.12 -6.16 21.83
C LEU A 276 -19.97 -6.64 23.29
N ASN A 277 -19.22 -7.71 23.54
CA ASN A 277 -18.88 -8.17 24.89
C ASN A 277 -17.58 -7.56 25.44
N ARG A 278 -16.88 -6.71 24.67
CA ARG A 278 -15.72 -5.94 25.15
C ARG A 278 -16.16 -4.71 25.96
N GLU A 279 -15.19 -3.94 26.44
CA GLU A 279 -15.47 -2.68 27.14
C GLU A 279 -16.22 -1.70 26.21
N MET A 280 -17.33 -1.12 26.68
CA MET A 280 -18.24 -0.37 25.81
C MET A 280 -17.63 0.91 25.23
N ALA A 281 -16.64 1.51 25.90
CA ALA A 281 -15.90 2.63 25.35
C ALA A 281 -14.97 2.19 24.20
N GLU A 282 -14.38 0.98 24.27
CA GLU A 282 -13.69 0.35 23.12
C GLU A 282 -14.65 0.08 21.96
N VAL A 283 -15.82 -0.50 22.22
CA VAL A 283 -16.84 -0.79 21.19
C VAL A 283 -17.25 0.47 20.44
N ARG A 284 -17.46 1.57 21.15
CA ARG A 284 -17.84 2.86 20.55
C ARG A 284 -16.78 3.40 19.59
N MET A 285 -15.50 3.10 19.79
CA MET A 285 -14.45 3.48 18.83
C MET A 285 -14.65 2.84 17.45
N PHE A 286 -15.31 1.67 17.38
CA PHE A 286 -15.67 1.01 16.13
C PHE A 286 -17.01 1.48 15.55
N LEU A 287 -18.00 1.81 16.39
CA LEU A 287 -19.39 2.00 15.96
C LEU A 287 -19.85 3.46 15.81
N ASP A 288 -19.21 4.43 16.48
CA ASP A 288 -19.69 5.82 16.48
C ASP A 288 -19.39 6.57 15.15
N HIS A 289 -19.01 5.86 14.07
CA HIS A 289 -18.51 6.41 12.81
C HIS A 289 -19.04 5.71 11.56
#